data_AF-A0ABD1M1F6-F1
#
_entry.id   AF-A0ABD1M1F6-F1
#
_cell.length_a   1.000
_cell.length_b   1.000
_cell.length_c   1.000
_cell.angle_alpha   90.00
_cell.angle_beta   90.00
_cell.angle_gamma   90.00
#
_symmetry.space_group_name_H-M   'P 1'
#
loop_
_entity.id
_entity.type
_entity.pdbx_description
1 polymer ?
#
loop_
_entity_poly.entity_id
_entity_poly.type
_entity_poly.pdbx_seq_one_letter_code
_entity_poly.pdbx_strand_id
1 'polypeptide(L)'
;MDSDEMAEMTKKTIEKINELYPRSRRIRSGTTITYHDKNSPGYGWLLPGWVAEERRGKSGRVFRYYHDPRGKFYKTQKMVLDTFAEENGIIVLDS
;
A
#
# COMPACT_ATOMS: atom_id res chain seq x y z
N MET A 1 -2.44 -18.79 4.39
CA MET A 1 -3.38 -17.76 3.93
C MET A 1 -3.59 -17.98 2.46
N ASP A 2 -4.84 -18.15 2.05
CA ASP A 2 -5.17 -18.48 0.66
C ASP A 2 -5.07 -17.25 -0.26
N SER A 3 -4.90 -17.47 -1.55
CA SER A 3 -4.85 -16.40 -2.57
C SER A 3 -6.12 -15.55 -2.56
N ASP A 4 -7.27 -16.20 -2.41
CA ASP A 4 -8.58 -15.54 -2.39
C ASP A 4 -8.77 -14.66 -1.16
N GLU A 5 -8.28 -15.12 0.00
CA GLU A 5 -8.32 -14.38 1.25
C GLU A 5 -7.44 -13.11 1.18
N MET A 6 -6.26 -13.23 0.57
CA MET A 6 -5.38 -12.09 0.30
C MET A 6 -6.04 -11.06 -0.61
N ALA A 7 -6.62 -11.51 -1.74
CA ALA A 7 -7.29 -10.63 -2.68
C ALA A 7 -8.47 -9.87 -2.03
N GLU A 8 -9.23 -10.54 -1.17
CA GLU A 8 -10.35 -9.94 -0.44
C GLU A 8 -9.88 -8.85 0.55
N MET A 9 -8.79 -9.08 1.28
CA MET A 9 -8.23 -8.04 2.15
C MET A 9 -7.69 -6.85 1.35
N THR A 10 -6.97 -7.11 0.25
CA THR A 10 -6.46 -6.06 -0.65
C THR A 10 -7.62 -5.20 -1.16
N LYS A 11 -8.72 -5.83 -1.59
CA LYS A 11 -9.93 -5.15 -2.04
C LYS A 11 -10.54 -4.28 -0.94
N LYS A 12 -10.73 -4.82 0.27
CA LYS A 12 -11.26 -4.07 1.43
C LYS A 12 -10.41 -2.86 1.80
N THR A 13 -9.08 -3.00 1.73
CA THR A 13 -8.17 -1.89 1.98
C THR A 13 -8.31 -0.81 0.91
N ILE A 14 -8.40 -1.20 -0.37
CA ILE A 14 -8.62 -0.27 -1.49
C ILE A 14 -9.96 0.46 -1.37
N GLU A 15 -11.02 -0.22 -0.93
CA GLU A 15 -12.33 0.40 -0.67
C GLU A 15 -12.21 1.50 0.40
N LYS A 16 -11.59 1.20 1.54
CA LYS A 16 -11.32 2.20 2.60
C LYS A 16 -10.48 3.37 2.13
N ILE A 17 -9.44 3.14 1.33
CA ILE A 17 -8.63 4.21 0.74
C ILE A 17 -9.52 5.15 -0.10
N ASN A 18 -10.45 4.59 -0.88
CA ASN A 18 -11.33 5.39 -1.74
C ASN A 18 -12.36 6.19 -0.95
N GLU A 19 -12.87 5.61 0.14
CA GLU A 19 -13.78 6.27 1.07
C GLU A 19 -13.09 7.45 1.78
N LEU A 20 -11.89 7.23 2.33
CA LEU A 20 -11.14 8.24 3.09
C LEU A 20 -10.51 9.31 2.20
N TYR A 21 -10.09 8.93 0.99
CA TYR A 21 -9.37 9.82 0.07
C TYR A 21 -10.01 9.80 -1.34
N PRO A 22 -11.14 10.50 -1.54
CA PRO A 22 -11.81 10.54 -2.82
C PRO A 22 -10.89 10.98 -3.96
N ARG A 23 -10.71 10.09 -4.94
CA ARG A 23 -9.69 10.14 -6.01
C ARG A 23 -9.73 11.42 -6.86
N SER A 24 -10.91 12.03 -7.03
CA SER A 24 -11.11 13.16 -7.97
C SER A 24 -10.38 14.46 -7.59
N ARG A 25 -9.98 14.63 -6.32
CA ARG A 25 -9.40 15.91 -5.85
C ARG A 25 -7.88 15.96 -5.82
N ARG A 26 -7.18 14.82 -5.94
CA ARG A 26 -5.72 14.74 -5.64
C ARG A 26 -4.83 14.21 -6.77
N ILE A 27 -5.40 13.68 -7.83
CA ILE A 27 -4.64 13.00 -8.88
C ILE A 27 -4.54 13.91 -10.10
N ARG A 28 -3.31 14.22 -10.52
CA ARG A 28 -3.07 15.01 -11.74
C ARG A 28 -3.51 14.21 -12.96
N SER A 29 -4.13 14.88 -13.94
CA SER A 29 -4.49 14.30 -15.22
C SER A 29 -3.32 13.54 -15.86
N GLY A 30 -3.57 12.30 -16.30
CA GLY A 30 -2.57 11.41 -16.88
C GLY A 30 -1.66 10.71 -15.85
N THR A 31 -2.09 10.62 -14.60
CA THR A 31 -1.44 9.75 -13.60
C THR A 31 -2.16 8.41 -13.55
N THR A 32 -1.43 7.31 -13.69
CA THR A 32 -1.96 5.96 -13.48
C THR A 32 -1.68 5.53 -12.04
N ILE A 33 -2.64 4.83 -11.44
CA ILE A 33 -2.51 4.24 -10.10
C ILE A 33 -2.59 2.74 -10.20
N THR A 34 -1.62 2.06 -9.60
CA THR A 34 -1.61 0.61 -9.43
C THR A 34 -1.49 0.30 -7.95
N TYR A 35 -2.24 -0.70 -7.48
CA TYR A 35 -2.17 -1.19 -6.11
C TYR A 35 -1.43 -2.53 -6.08
N HIS A 36 -0.58 -2.70 -5.07
CA HIS A 36 0.22 -3.90 -4.86
C HIS A 36 0.06 -4.37 -3.42
N ASP A 37 -0.16 -5.67 -3.26
CA ASP A 37 -0.09 -6.34 -1.96
C ASP A 37 1.19 -7.17 -1.86
N LYS A 38 1.32 -7.94 -0.78
CA LYS A 38 2.50 -8.77 -0.54
C LYS A 38 2.79 -9.84 -1.58
N ASN A 39 1.82 -10.21 -2.42
CA ASN A 39 2.03 -11.19 -3.49
C ASN A 39 2.62 -10.53 -4.74
N SER A 40 2.62 -9.20 -4.81
CA SER A 40 3.27 -8.48 -5.90
C SER A 40 4.80 -8.55 -5.79
N PRO A 41 5.52 -8.73 -6.91
CA PRO A 41 6.99 -8.70 -6.93
C PRO A 41 7.53 -7.41 -6.28
N GLY A 42 8.48 -7.55 -5.35
CA GLY A 42 9.09 -6.43 -4.62
C GLY A 42 8.30 -5.92 -3.41
N TYR A 43 7.13 -6.48 -3.13
CA TYR A 43 6.26 -6.07 -2.01
C TYR A 43 6.06 -7.15 -0.95
N GLY A 44 6.80 -8.28 -1.02
CA GLY A 44 6.69 -9.40 -0.08
C GLY A 44 6.93 -9.07 1.40
N TRP A 45 7.54 -7.92 1.69
CA TRP A 45 7.74 -7.41 3.04
C TRP A 45 6.50 -6.75 3.65
N LEU A 46 5.43 -6.53 2.87
CA LEU A 46 4.16 -6.04 3.40
C LEU A 46 3.44 -7.13 4.20
N LEU A 47 2.80 -6.71 5.29
CA LEU A 47 1.90 -7.58 6.05
C LEU A 47 0.58 -7.80 5.29
N PRO A 48 -0.12 -8.91 5.54
CA PRO A 48 -1.45 -9.14 4.98
C PRO A 48 -2.40 -7.95 5.20
N GLY A 49 -3.11 -7.56 4.13
CA GLY A 49 -4.04 -6.42 4.13
C GLY A 49 -3.38 -5.04 3.99
N TRP A 50 -2.06 -4.93 4.07
CA TRP A 50 -1.36 -3.71 3.67
C TRP A 50 -1.24 -3.62 2.15
N VAL A 51 -1.33 -2.40 1.64
CA VAL A 51 -1.31 -2.12 0.20
C VAL A 51 -0.34 -0.99 -0.10
N ALA A 52 0.51 -1.19 -1.11
CA ALA A 52 1.27 -0.13 -1.74
C ALA A 52 0.52 0.45 -2.93
N GLU A 53 0.46 1.78 -3.00
CA GLU A 53 -0.09 2.55 -4.10
C GLU A 53 1.06 3.14 -4.92
N GLU A 54 1.26 2.63 -6.13
CA GLU A 54 2.17 3.23 -7.11
C GLU A 54 1.44 4.25 -7.98
N ARG A 55 1.90 5.50 -7.95
CA ARG A 55 1.45 6.56 -8.85
C ARG A 55 2.50 6.81 -9.91
N ARG A 56 2.17 6.52 -11.17
CA ARG A 56 3.03 6.83 -12.32
C ARG A 56 2.51 8.07 -13.03
N GLY A 57 3.29 9.15 -12.98
CA GLY A 57 2.99 10.38 -13.71
C GLY A 57 3.42 10.32 -15.18
N LYS A 58 3.07 11.36 -15.96
CA LYS A 58 3.41 11.47 -17.39
C LYS A 58 4.92 11.41 -17.69
N SER A 59 5.77 11.83 -16.75
CA SER A 59 7.23 11.76 -16.92
C SER A 59 7.80 10.36 -16.71
N GLY A 60 6.97 9.37 -16.36
CA GLY A 60 7.40 8.02 -16.00
C GLY A 60 7.87 7.88 -14.55
N ARG A 61 8.03 8.99 -13.81
CA ARG A 61 8.38 8.94 -12.38
C ARG A 61 7.29 8.21 -11.59
N VAL A 62 7.71 7.22 -10.81
CA VAL A 62 6.86 6.45 -9.92
C VAL A 62 7.00 6.99 -8.50
N PHE A 63 5.86 7.31 -7.88
CA PHE A 63 5.77 7.61 -6.46
C PHE A 63 5.10 6.44 -5.76
N ARG A 64 5.65 6.02 -4.61
CA ARG A 64 5.10 4.94 -3.80
C ARG A 64 4.54 5.49 -2.52
N TYR A 65 3.34 5.05 -2.20
CA TYR A 65 2.67 5.30 -0.94
C TYR A 65 2.18 3.98 -0.37
N TYR A 66 1.94 3.92 0.93
CA TYR A 66 1.53 2.69 1.59
C TYR A 66 0.31 2.97 2.46
N HIS A 67 -0.53 1.95 2.60
CA HIS A 67 -1.76 2.03 3.38
C HIS A 67 -1.93 0.77 4.23
N ASP A 68 -2.35 0.96 5.46
CA ASP A 68 -2.72 -0.14 6.35
C ASP A 68 -4.15 -0.64 6.07
N PRO A 69 -4.61 -1.75 6.68
CA PRO A 69 -5.98 -2.26 6.50
C PRO A 69 -7.10 -1.33 6.96
N ARG A 70 -6.77 -0.22 7.63
CA ARG A 70 -7.70 0.83 8.06
C ARG A 70 -7.69 2.02 7.09
N GLY A 71 -6.84 2.00 6.07
CA GLY A 71 -6.65 3.10 5.11
C GLY A 71 -5.78 4.24 5.65
N LYS A 72 -5.02 4.04 6.72
CA LYS A 72 -4.05 5.04 7.19
C LYS A 72 -2.90 5.12 6.20
N PHE A 73 -2.52 6.34 5.83
CA PHE A 73 -1.53 6.62 4.80
C PHE A 73 -0.12 6.75 5.38
N TYR A 74 0.85 6.16 4.68
CA TYR A 74 2.28 6.23 4.99
C TYR A 74 3.07 6.61 3.74
N LYS A 75 3.96 7.59 3.89
CA LYS A 75 4.70 8.18 2.76
C LYS A 75 5.92 7.37 2.33
N THR A 76 6.48 6.56 3.23
CA THR A 76 7.74 5.84 2.98
C THR A 76 7.67 4.44 3.56
N GLN A 77 8.46 3.52 2.98
CA GLN A 77 8.64 2.18 3.50
C GLN A 77 9.16 2.19 4.95
N LYS A 78 10.08 3.10 5.28
CA LYS A 78 10.58 3.24 6.65
C LYS A 78 9.46 3.48 7.67
N MET A 79 8.51 4.36 7.38
CA MET A 79 7.39 4.60 8.30
C MET A 79 6.52 3.36 8.50
N VAL A 80 6.37 2.53 7.47
CA VAL A 80 5.65 1.25 7.58
C VAL A 80 6.40 0.29 8.49
N LEU A 81 7.72 0.15 8.27
CA LEU A 81 8.58 -0.70 9.08
C LEU A 81 8.62 -0.25 10.55
N ASP A 82 8.72 1.05 10.80
CA ASP A 82 8.67 1.62 12.15
C ASP A 82 7.31 1.28 12.81
N THR A 83 6.20 1.36 12.07
CA THR A 83 4.87 0.96 12.55
C THR A 83 4.79 -0.55 12.85
N PHE A 84 5.42 -1.39 12.04
CA PHE A 84 5.48 -2.83 12.31
C PHE A 84 6.24 -3.14 13.60
N ALA A 85 7.36 -2.46 13.83
CA ALA A 85 8.15 -2.61 15.04
C ALA A 85 7.39 -2.12 16.29
N GLU A 86 6.77 -0.95 16.20
CA GLU A 86 6.07 -0.31 17.33
C GLU A 86 4.75 -1.01 17.70
N GLU A 87 3.90 -1.31 16.71
CA GLU A 87 2.54 -1.78 16.98
C GLU A 87 2.45 -3.32 17.03
N ASN A 88 3.38 -4.03 16.40
CA ASN A 88 3.28 -5.49 16.23
C ASN A 88 4.50 -6.25 16.78
N GLY A 89 5.52 -5.55 17.29
CA GLY A 89 6.76 -6.19 17.78
C GLY A 89 7.53 -6.94 16.69
N ILE A 90 7.33 -6.58 15.41
CA ILE A 90 7.93 -7.28 14.27
C ILE A 90 9.32 -6.70 13.99
N ILE A 91 10.33 -7.56 14.01
CA ILE A 91 11.70 -7.23 13.60
C ILE A 91 11.85 -7.64 12.14
N VAL A 92 12.08 -6.66 11.26
CA VAL A 92 12.39 -6.93 9.86
C VAL A 92 13.89 -7.16 9.73
N LEU A 93 14.28 -8.38 9.39
CA LEU A 93 15.66 -8.73 9.07
C LEU A 93 15.89 -8.40 7.59
N ASP A 94 16.80 -7.48 7.30
CA ASP A 94 17.31 -7.30 5.95
C ASP A 94 18.05 -8.56 5.53
N SER A 95 17.68 -9.11 4.37
CA SER A 95 18.30 -10.27 3.72
C SER A 95 19.40 -9.84 2.74
#